data_AF-A0A5E4ILH0-F1
#
_entry.id   AF-A0A5E4ILH0-F1
#
_cell.length_a   1.000
_cell.length_b   1.000
_cell.length_c   1.000
_cell.angle_alpha   90.00
_cell.angle_beta   90.00
_cell.angle_gamma   90.00
#
_symmetry.space_group_name_H-M   'P 1'
#
loop_
_entity.id
_entity.type
_entity.pdbx_description
1 polymer ?
#
loop_
_entity_poly.entity_id
_entity_poly.type
_entity_poly.pdbx_seq_one_letter_code
_entity_poly.pdbx_strand_id
1 'polypeptide(L)'
;MDETVGPKINELEAKKQELIVKVVEINKQLRYKEHKLEAIKGLVSGEKAKNPFQLKRELKKLEFEISQSMNAKRERELIKEVRIKEEEFEKARELDHMRRKVSLVEGDIELLKKEQLEIDKQIQEVRAGLKTQYDSAKLNRKEVRRKSQDYDQREKNREEARKEMEPFLGEIDHNVSLEDICIIKKKN
;
A
#
# COMPACT_ATOMS: atom_id res chain seq x y z
N MET A 1 -10.83 -25.03 -19.06
CA MET A 1 -10.02 -24.34 -18.04
C MET A 1 -10.94 -23.31 -17.39
N ASP A 2 -10.90 -23.12 -16.06
CA ASP A 2 -11.73 -22.08 -15.40
C ASP A 2 -11.28 -20.69 -15.88
N GLU A 3 -11.99 -20.13 -16.87
CA GLU A 3 -11.68 -18.84 -17.51
C GLU A 3 -11.87 -17.62 -16.58
N THR A 4 -12.48 -17.82 -15.40
CA THR A 4 -12.84 -16.74 -14.46
C THR A 4 -11.80 -16.47 -13.37
N VAL A 5 -10.92 -17.43 -13.07
CA VAL A 5 -9.93 -17.31 -11.98
C VAL A 5 -8.67 -16.59 -12.45
N GLY A 6 -8.26 -16.78 -13.71
CA GLY A 6 -7.11 -16.12 -14.31
C GLY A 6 -7.21 -14.59 -14.36
N PRO A 7 -8.32 -13.99 -14.82
CA PRO A 7 -8.50 -12.55 -14.90
C PRO A 7 -8.40 -11.86 -13.53
N LYS A 8 -9.04 -12.45 -12.51
CA LYS A 8 -9.08 -11.88 -11.15
C LYS A 8 -7.72 -11.93 -10.44
N ILE A 9 -6.92 -12.96 -10.71
CA ILE A 9 -5.53 -13.03 -10.23
C ILE A 9 -4.70 -11.93 -10.91
N ASN A 10 -4.81 -11.78 -12.23
CA ASN A 10 -4.08 -10.76 -12.99
C ASN A 10 -4.41 -9.33 -12.51
N GLU A 11 -5.68 -9.04 -12.24
CA GLU A 11 -6.13 -7.75 -11.68
C GLU A 11 -5.50 -7.48 -10.30
N LEU A 12 -5.50 -8.48 -9.42
CA LEU A 12 -4.91 -8.34 -8.09
C LEU A 12 -3.38 -8.21 -8.16
N GLU A 13 -2.72 -8.89 -9.09
CA GLU A 13 -1.28 -8.75 -9.33
C GLU A 13 -0.92 -7.35 -9.88
N ALA A 14 -1.71 -6.83 -10.82
CA ALA A 14 -1.55 -5.47 -11.32
C ALA A 14 -1.72 -4.44 -10.19
N LYS A 15 -2.79 -4.57 -9.39
CA LYS A 15 -3.04 -3.70 -8.24
C LYS A 15 -1.91 -3.78 -7.21
N LYS A 16 -1.37 -4.98 -6.94
CA LYS A 16 -0.21 -5.16 -6.05
C LYS A 16 1.00 -4.38 -6.58
N GLN A 17 1.25 -4.47 -7.88
CA GLN A 17 2.39 -3.81 -8.51
C GLN A 17 2.25 -2.29 -8.47
N GLU A 18 1.06 -1.76 -8.74
CA GLU A 18 0.77 -0.32 -8.61
C GLU A 18 1.02 0.19 -7.19
N LEU A 19 0.56 -0.54 -6.18
CA LEU A 19 0.80 -0.18 -4.78
C LEU A 19 2.29 -0.21 -4.43
N ILE A 20 3.04 -1.20 -4.93
CA ILE A 20 4.50 -1.26 -4.74
C ILE A 20 5.20 -0.04 -5.37
N VAL A 21 4.80 0.36 -6.58
CA VAL A 21 5.35 1.55 -7.24
C VAL A 21 5.09 2.80 -6.39
N LYS A 22 3.87 2.97 -5.86
CA LYS A 22 3.54 4.08 -4.95
C LYS A 22 4.41 4.08 -3.68
N VAL A 23 4.63 2.92 -3.06
CA VAL A 23 5.53 2.81 -1.88
C VAL A 23 6.95 3.22 -2.23
N VAL A 24 7.47 2.82 -3.41
CA VAL A 24 8.80 3.22 -3.88
C VAL A 24 8.90 4.73 -4.04
N GLU A 25 7.88 5.38 -4.61
CA GLU A 25 7.81 6.83 -4.76
C GLU A 25 7.76 7.54 -3.41
N ILE A 26 6.91 7.08 -2.48
CA ILE A 26 6.82 7.64 -1.13
C ILE A 26 8.15 7.50 -0.38
N ASN A 27 8.81 6.33 -0.47
CA ASN A 27 10.12 6.13 0.14
C ASN A 27 11.18 7.09 -0.42
N LYS A 28 11.16 7.37 -1.74
CA LYS A 28 12.04 8.35 -2.36
C LYS A 28 11.78 9.76 -1.83
N GLN A 29 10.51 10.13 -1.69
CA GLN A 29 10.11 11.42 -1.13
C GLN A 29 10.49 11.55 0.35
N LEU A 30 10.26 10.52 1.16
CA LEU A 30 10.64 10.46 2.57
C LEU A 30 12.13 10.68 2.73
N ARG A 31 12.98 9.92 2.02
CA ARG A 31 14.44 10.11 2.08
C ARG A 31 14.86 11.54 1.75
N TYR A 32 14.28 12.12 0.70
CA TYR A 32 14.58 13.50 0.32
C TYR A 32 14.18 14.50 1.43
N LYS A 33 13.00 14.32 2.03
CA LYS A 33 12.49 15.18 3.10
C LYS A 33 13.29 15.01 4.39
N GLU A 34 13.70 13.80 4.73
CA GLU A 34 14.55 13.50 5.89
C GLU A 34 15.93 14.14 5.74
N HIS A 35 16.59 14.02 4.58
CA HIS A 35 17.85 14.73 4.32
C HIS A 35 17.69 16.25 4.38
N LYS A 36 16.58 16.78 3.83
CA LYS A 36 16.27 18.21 3.92
C LYS A 36 16.06 18.64 5.38
N LEU A 37 15.41 17.81 6.19
CA LEU A 37 15.17 18.08 7.60
C LEU A 37 16.49 18.12 8.37
N GLU A 38 17.36 17.14 8.18
CA GLU A 38 18.69 17.08 8.80
C GLU A 38 19.53 18.32 8.43
N ALA A 39 19.54 18.68 7.15
CA ALA A 39 20.26 19.87 6.67
C ALA A 39 19.75 21.15 7.34
N ILE A 40 18.43 21.32 7.52
CA ILE A 40 17.89 22.52 8.18
C ILE A 40 18.09 22.45 9.70
N LYS A 41 17.94 21.28 10.32
CA LYS A 41 18.15 21.12 11.77
C LYS A 41 19.58 21.49 12.18
N GLY A 42 20.58 21.13 11.36
CA GLY A 42 21.97 21.53 11.59
C GLY A 42 22.19 23.05 11.60
N LEU A 43 21.37 23.82 10.87
CA LEU A 43 21.44 25.28 10.83
C LEU A 43 20.73 25.96 12.02
N VAL A 44 19.85 25.25 12.72
CA VAL A 44 19.02 25.81 13.80
C VAL A 44 19.48 25.32 15.18
N SER A 45 20.27 24.24 15.25
CA SER A 45 20.72 23.65 16.50
C SER A 45 21.74 24.54 17.23
N GLY A 46 21.43 24.91 18.48
CA GLY A 46 22.37 25.59 19.39
C GLY A 46 22.11 27.09 19.59
N GLU A 47 21.36 27.74 18.70
CA GLU A 47 21.06 29.17 18.84
C GLU A 47 19.79 29.42 19.69
N LYS A 48 19.95 30.22 20.75
CA LYS A 48 18.82 30.73 21.54
C LYS A 48 18.01 31.68 20.65
N ALA A 49 16.78 31.30 20.34
CA ALA A 49 15.89 32.17 19.59
C ALA A 49 15.51 33.40 20.41
N LYS A 50 15.96 34.57 19.96
CA LYS A 50 15.33 35.84 20.32
C LYS A 50 14.07 35.99 19.49
N ASN A 51 13.02 36.57 20.06
CA ASN A 51 11.77 36.79 19.35
C ASN A 51 11.94 37.98 18.37
N PRO A 52 11.80 37.78 17.04
CA PRO A 52 11.94 38.87 16.07
C PRO A 52 10.95 40.02 16.33
N PHE A 53 9.75 39.73 16.84
CA PHE A 53 8.75 40.75 17.12
C PHE A 53 9.17 41.67 18.27
N GLN A 54 9.81 41.11 19.30
CA GLN A 54 10.33 41.91 20.42
C GLN A 54 11.47 42.81 19.95
N LEU A 55 12.43 42.26 19.19
CA LEU A 55 13.54 43.03 18.61
C LEU A 55 13.06 44.16 17.70
N LYS A 56 12.04 43.91 16.86
CA LYS A 56 11.42 44.97 16.03
C LYS A 56 10.79 46.08 16.86
N ARG A 57 10.20 45.73 18.01
CA ARG A 57 9.59 46.71 18.93
C ARG A 57 10.65 47.53 19.66
N GLU A 58 11.78 46.92 20.01
CA GLU A 58 12.95 47.59 20.59
C GLU A 58 13.61 48.54 19.58
N LEU A 59 13.78 48.13 18.33
CA LEU A 59 14.29 48.98 17.26
C LEU A 59 13.46 50.25 17.09
N LYS A 60 12.13 50.12 17.00
CA LYS A 60 11.22 51.28 16.93
C LYS A 60 11.32 52.22 18.13
N LYS A 61 11.58 51.68 19.33
CA LYS A 61 11.79 52.51 20.52
C LYS A 61 13.09 53.29 20.43
N LEU A 62 14.18 52.64 20.00
CA LEU A 62 15.46 53.30 19.80
C LEU A 62 15.38 54.38 18.71
N GLU A 63 14.70 54.12 17.60
CA GLU A 63 14.43 55.12 16.55
C GLU A 63 13.67 56.33 17.11
N PHE A 64 12.66 56.09 17.94
CA PHE A 64 11.93 57.16 18.61
C PHE A 64 12.82 57.94 19.59
N GLU A 65 13.64 57.27 20.39
CA GLU A 65 14.57 57.93 21.32
C GLU A 65 15.64 58.76 20.60
N ILE A 66 16.11 58.31 19.43
CA ILE A 66 17.00 59.08 18.55
C ILE A 66 16.29 60.35 18.09
N SER A 67 15.04 60.26 17.64
CA SER A 67 14.26 61.43 17.18
C SER A 67 14.01 62.47 18.28
N GLN A 68 14.06 62.05 19.55
CA GLN A 68 13.88 62.90 20.73
C GLN A 68 15.22 63.34 21.36
N SER A 69 16.36 62.86 20.84
CA SER A 69 17.67 63.16 21.41
C SER A 69 18.13 64.57 21.08
N MET A 70 18.26 65.42 22.11
CA MET A 70 18.81 66.77 21.98
C MET A 70 20.34 66.82 22.06
N ASN A 71 21.02 65.68 22.26
CA ASN A 71 22.47 65.61 22.48
C ASN A 71 23.16 64.69 21.46
N ALA A 72 24.08 65.24 20.68
CA ALA A 72 24.83 64.52 19.64
C ALA A 72 25.65 63.33 20.16
N LYS A 73 26.13 63.35 21.42
CA LYS A 73 26.83 62.19 22.01
C LYS A 73 25.87 61.02 22.23
N ARG A 74 24.69 61.30 22.80
CA ARG A 74 23.64 60.30 23.07
C ARG A 74 23.06 59.76 21.77
N GLU A 75 22.85 60.61 20.78
CA GLU A 75 22.40 60.20 19.46
C GLU A 75 23.35 59.20 18.80
N ARG A 76 24.67 59.46 18.85
CA ARG A 76 25.69 58.53 18.33
C ARG A 76 25.72 57.19 19.05
N GLU A 77 25.47 57.17 20.35
CA GLU A 77 25.39 55.94 21.15
C GLU A 77 24.16 55.12 20.75
N LEU A 78 22.99 55.76 20.66
CA LEU A 78 21.75 55.12 20.23
C LEU A 78 21.85 54.56 18.80
N ILE A 79 22.51 55.27 17.87
CA ILE A 79 22.75 54.77 16.50
C ILE A 79 23.59 53.48 16.51
N LYS A 80 24.57 53.35 17.42
CA LYS A 80 25.35 52.11 17.55
C LYS A 80 24.49 50.97 18.08
N GLU A 81 23.62 51.24 19.05
CA GLU A 81 22.69 50.24 19.58
C GLU A 81 21.69 49.78 18.52
N VAL A 82 21.16 50.70 17.70
CA VAL A 82 20.29 50.35 16.57
C VAL A 82 20.99 49.36 15.64
N ARG A 83 22.23 49.62 15.22
CA ARG A 83 22.96 48.71 14.33
C ARG A 83 23.11 47.31 14.94
N ILE A 84 23.46 47.22 16.22
CA ILE A 84 23.57 45.92 16.91
C ILE A 84 22.21 45.22 16.92
N LYS A 85 21.12 45.94 17.23
CA LYS A 85 19.77 45.39 17.28
C LYS A 85 19.22 44.99 15.91
N GLU A 86 19.61 45.69 14.84
CA GLU A 86 19.29 45.33 13.46
C GLU A 86 19.93 44.00 13.08
N GLU A 87 21.22 43.81 13.38
CA GLU A 87 21.91 42.54 13.16
C GLU A 87 21.27 41.39 13.96
N GLU A 88 20.89 41.65 15.22
CA GLU A 88 20.17 40.66 16.04
C GLU A 88 18.79 40.33 15.45
N PHE A 89 18.08 41.33 14.94
CA PHE A 89 16.75 41.16 14.34
C PHE A 89 16.80 40.32 13.07
N GLU A 90 17.73 40.59 12.16
CA GLU A 90 17.86 39.82 10.92
C GLU A 90 18.24 38.36 11.21
N LYS A 91 19.21 38.11 12.10
CA LYS A 91 19.55 36.75 12.55
C LYS A 91 18.35 36.03 13.15
N ALA A 92 17.63 36.69 14.05
CA ALA A 92 16.44 36.11 14.68
C ALA A 92 15.34 35.78 13.66
N ARG A 93 15.17 36.64 12.65
CA ARG A 93 14.19 36.47 11.57
C ARG A 93 14.53 35.27 10.67
N GLU A 94 15.79 35.14 10.27
CA GLU A 94 16.27 33.99 9.50
C GLU A 94 16.09 32.68 10.26
N LEU A 95 16.44 32.68 11.55
CA LEU A 95 16.28 31.51 12.41
C LEU A 95 14.82 31.13 12.64
N ASP A 96 13.91 32.10 12.84
CA ASP A 96 12.46 31.85 12.90
C ASP A 96 11.93 31.26 11.58
N HIS A 97 12.39 31.78 10.44
CA HIS A 97 12.03 31.24 9.14
C HIS A 97 12.49 29.78 8.97
N MET A 98 13.73 29.47 9.35
CA MET A 98 14.25 28.10 9.32
C MET A 98 13.47 27.16 10.25
N ARG A 99 13.12 27.61 11.47
CA ARG A 99 12.29 26.84 12.40
C ARG A 99 10.91 26.51 11.85
N ARG A 100 10.25 27.48 11.21
CA ARG A 100 8.97 27.22 10.52
C ARG A 100 9.14 26.20 9.41
N LYS A 101 10.23 26.30 8.64
CA LYS A 101 10.55 25.35 7.59
C LYS A 101 10.79 23.94 8.13
N VAL A 102 11.45 23.79 9.29
CA VAL A 102 11.59 22.51 10.00
C VAL A 102 10.21 21.93 10.31
N SER A 103 9.34 22.71 10.97
CA SER A 103 8.00 22.25 11.34
C SER A 103 7.16 21.83 10.13
N LEU A 104 7.24 22.56 9.02
CA LEU A 104 6.56 22.18 7.77
C LEU A 104 7.10 20.88 7.19
N VAL A 105 8.42 20.69 7.18
CA VAL A 105 9.03 19.46 6.67
C VAL A 105 8.72 18.26 7.58
N GLU A 106 8.66 18.45 8.90
CA GLU A 106 8.23 17.41 9.84
C GLU A 106 6.77 17.00 9.58
N GLY A 107 5.88 17.98 9.37
CA GLY A 107 4.49 17.72 8.97
C GLY A 107 4.37 16.94 7.67
N ASP A 108 5.15 17.29 6.64
CA ASP A 108 5.20 16.55 5.38
C ASP A 108 5.65 15.09 5.58
N ILE A 109 6.68 14.86 6.40
CA ILE A 109 7.19 13.52 6.70
C ILE A 109 6.13 12.68 7.41
N GLU A 110 5.42 13.26 8.39
CA GLU A 110 4.34 12.57 9.10
C GLU A 110 3.19 12.17 8.16
N LEU A 111 2.80 13.05 7.23
CA LEU A 111 1.78 12.74 6.23
C LEU A 111 2.21 11.59 5.32
N LEU A 112 3.45 11.64 4.81
CA LEU A 112 4.01 10.58 3.97
C LEU A 112 4.09 9.23 4.70
N LYS A 113 4.46 9.24 6.00
CA LYS A 113 4.46 8.02 6.82
C LYS A 113 3.07 7.44 7.01
N LYS A 114 2.05 8.28 7.20
CA LYS A 114 0.65 7.83 7.29
C LYS A 114 0.17 7.23 5.97
N GLU A 115 0.51 7.86 4.85
CA GLU A 115 0.18 7.36 3.52
C GLU A 115 0.87 6.01 3.23
N GLN A 116 2.15 5.89 3.60
CA GLN A 116 2.89 4.63 3.50
C GLN A 116 2.21 3.50 4.28
N LEU A 117 1.84 3.76 5.54
CA LEU A 117 1.16 2.77 6.38
C LEU A 117 -0.18 2.32 5.78
N GLU A 118 -0.92 3.25 5.17
CA GLU A 118 -2.19 2.94 4.54
C GLU A 118 -2.01 2.07 3.29
N ILE A 119 -1.00 2.39 2.46
CA ILE A 119 -0.67 1.57 1.29
C ILE A 119 -0.17 0.18 1.70
N ASP A 120 0.62 0.07 2.77
CA ASP A 120 1.08 -1.21 3.29
C ASP A 120 -0.09 -2.11 3.72
N LYS A 121 -1.13 -1.55 4.34
CA LYS A 121 -2.38 -2.29 4.63
C LYS A 121 -3.07 -2.76 3.35
N GLN A 122 -3.19 -1.89 2.35
CA GLN A 122 -3.77 -2.26 1.05
C GLN A 122 -2.98 -3.39 0.37
N ILE A 123 -1.65 -3.38 0.46
CA ILE A 123 -0.80 -4.46 -0.04
C ILE A 123 -1.09 -5.76 0.70
N GLN A 124 -1.26 -5.73 2.02
CA GLN A 124 -1.61 -6.92 2.81
C GLN A 124 -2.97 -7.48 2.41
N GLU A 125 -3.97 -6.63 2.22
CA GLU A 125 -5.30 -7.04 1.75
C GLU A 125 -5.24 -7.69 0.36
N VAL A 126 -4.50 -7.09 -0.57
CA VAL A 126 -4.30 -7.65 -1.92
C VAL A 126 -3.58 -9.01 -1.86
N ARG A 127 -2.55 -9.14 -1.00
CA ARG A 127 -1.85 -10.42 -0.80
C ARG A 127 -2.75 -11.50 -0.21
N ALA A 128 -3.61 -11.14 0.76
CA ALA A 128 -4.60 -12.05 1.31
C ALA A 128 -5.61 -12.49 0.22
N GLY A 129 -6.11 -11.54 -0.58
CA GLY A 129 -6.99 -11.83 -1.71
C GLY A 129 -6.36 -12.76 -2.75
N LEU A 130 -5.09 -12.52 -3.13
CA LEU A 130 -4.35 -13.41 -4.02
C LEU A 130 -4.23 -14.82 -3.45
N LYS A 131 -3.87 -14.94 -2.16
CA LYS A 131 -3.77 -16.25 -1.50
C LYS A 131 -5.08 -17.03 -1.59
N THR A 132 -6.21 -16.38 -1.28
CA THR A 132 -7.54 -17.00 -1.38
C THR A 132 -7.85 -17.48 -2.80
N GLN A 133 -7.53 -16.68 -3.83
CA GLN A 133 -7.73 -17.06 -5.23
C GLN A 133 -6.83 -18.23 -5.67
N TYR A 134 -5.57 -18.25 -5.21
CA TYR A 134 -4.67 -19.36 -5.49
C TYR A 134 -5.09 -20.65 -4.80
N ASP A 135 -5.56 -20.57 -3.56
CA ASP A 135 -6.06 -21.72 -2.80
C ASP A 135 -7.34 -22.29 -3.41
N SER A 136 -8.28 -21.43 -3.86
CA SER A 136 -9.49 -21.88 -4.57
C SER A 136 -9.16 -22.54 -5.91
N ALA A 137 -8.25 -21.94 -6.70
CA ALA A 137 -7.78 -22.52 -7.96
C ALA A 137 -7.17 -23.91 -7.75
N LYS A 138 -6.39 -24.08 -6.68
CA LYS A 138 -5.75 -25.35 -6.33
C LYS A 138 -6.77 -26.41 -5.92
N LEU A 139 -7.79 -26.03 -5.14
CA LEU A 139 -8.88 -26.93 -4.75
C LEU A 139 -9.69 -27.38 -5.98
N ASN A 140 -10.10 -26.45 -6.85
CA ASN A 140 -10.80 -26.77 -8.10
C ASN A 140 -10.00 -27.75 -8.95
N ARG A 141 -8.69 -27.52 -9.13
CA ARG A 141 -7.80 -28.44 -9.88
C ARG A 141 -7.73 -29.83 -9.27
N LYS A 142 -7.68 -29.94 -7.93
CA LYS A 142 -7.69 -31.23 -7.23
C LYS A 142 -9.03 -31.95 -7.42
N GLU A 143 -10.15 -31.24 -7.34
CA GLU A 143 -11.48 -31.80 -7.52
C GLU A 143 -11.69 -32.30 -8.95
N VAL A 144 -11.29 -31.52 -9.95
CA VAL A 144 -11.34 -31.92 -11.37
C VAL A 144 -10.50 -33.16 -11.61
N ARG A 145 -9.28 -33.23 -11.04
CA ARG A 145 -8.43 -34.44 -11.15
C ARG A 145 -9.08 -35.66 -10.51
N ARG A 146 -9.70 -35.53 -9.33
CA ARG A 146 -10.42 -36.64 -8.68
C ARG A 146 -11.59 -37.12 -9.52
N LYS A 147 -12.42 -36.21 -10.03
CA LYS A 147 -13.55 -36.55 -10.91
C LYS A 147 -13.11 -37.27 -12.19
N SER A 148 -11.99 -36.86 -12.79
CA SER A 148 -11.40 -37.53 -13.95
C SER A 148 -10.92 -38.95 -13.60
N GLN A 149 -10.20 -39.12 -12.48
CA GLN A 149 -9.74 -40.43 -12.04
C GLN A 149 -10.90 -41.38 -11.72
N ASP A 150 -11.95 -40.88 -11.07
CA ASP A 150 -13.17 -41.65 -10.81
C ASP A 150 -13.88 -42.06 -12.10
N TYR A 151 -13.86 -41.20 -13.12
CA TYR A 151 -14.42 -41.52 -14.44
C TYR A 151 -13.60 -42.63 -15.12
N ASP A 152 -12.28 -42.47 -15.21
CA ASP A 152 -11.38 -43.43 -15.82
C ASP A 152 -11.46 -44.81 -15.13
N GLN A 153 -11.62 -44.82 -13.80
CA GLN A 153 -11.78 -46.06 -13.04
C GLN A 153 -13.13 -46.73 -13.31
N ARG A 154 -14.22 -45.96 -13.43
CA ARG A 154 -15.54 -46.50 -13.78
C ARG A 154 -15.56 -47.06 -15.20
N GLU A 155 -14.84 -46.43 -16.13
CA GLU A 155 -14.72 -46.90 -17.50
C GLU A 155 -13.96 -48.24 -17.57
N LYS A 156 -12.82 -48.35 -16.88
CA LYS A 156 -12.08 -49.62 -16.75
C LYS A 156 -12.92 -50.73 -16.13
N ASN A 157 -13.61 -50.44 -15.03
CA ASN A 157 -14.48 -51.44 -14.37
C ASN A 157 -15.62 -51.90 -15.30
N ARG A 158 -16.17 -51.02 -16.14
CA ARG A 158 -17.18 -51.39 -17.14
C ARG A 158 -16.59 -52.27 -18.25
N GLU A 159 -15.38 -51.98 -18.69
CA GLU A 159 -14.71 -52.76 -19.73
C GLU A 159 -14.31 -54.15 -19.23
N GLU A 160 -13.83 -54.25 -17.98
CA GLU A 160 -13.58 -55.52 -17.30
C GLU A 160 -14.86 -56.33 -17.14
N ALA A 161 -15.95 -55.73 -16.63
CA ALA A 161 -17.25 -56.40 -16.52
C ALA A 161 -17.79 -56.86 -17.89
N ARG A 162 -17.52 -56.09 -18.96
CA ARG A 162 -17.88 -56.49 -20.33
C ARG A 162 -17.09 -57.71 -20.79
N LYS A 163 -15.77 -57.74 -20.56
CA LYS A 163 -14.91 -58.89 -20.89
C LYS A 163 -15.26 -60.13 -20.07
N GLU A 164 -15.65 -59.97 -18.80
CA GLU A 164 -16.13 -61.08 -17.96
C GLU A 164 -17.46 -61.65 -18.43
N MET A 165 -18.35 -60.83 -18.99
CA MET A 165 -19.65 -61.26 -19.54
C MET A 165 -19.55 -61.84 -20.96
N GLU A 166 -18.47 -61.53 -21.69
CA GLU A 166 -18.21 -61.98 -23.07
C GLU A 166 -18.28 -63.51 -23.29
N PRO A 167 -17.81 -64.38 -22.37
CA PRO A 167 -17.95 -65.84 -22.50
C PRO A 167 -19.37 -66.35 -22.22
N PHE A 168 -20.21 -65.55 -21.55
CA PHE A 168 -21.59 -65.90 -21.19
C PHE A 168 -22.61 -65.32 -22.18
N LEU A 169 -22.19 -64.36 -23.01
CA LEU A 169 -22.91 -63.88 -24.18
C LEU A 169 -22.71 -64.90 -25.32
N GLY A 170 -23.45 -66.02 -25.24
CA GLY A 170 -23.56 -66.94 -26.39
C GLY A 170 -24.09 -66.22 -27.64
N GLU A 171 -24.07 -66.91 -28.78
CA GLU A 171 -24.69 -66.39 -30.01
C GLU A 171 -26.13 -65.96 -29.71
N ILE A 172 -26.44 -64.68 -29.92
CA ILE A 172 -27.80 -64.16 -29.78
C ILE A 172 -28.63 -64.87 -30.84
N ASP A 173 -29.36 -65.90 -30.46
CA ASP A 173 -30.29 -66.58 -31.37
C ASP A 173 -31.39 -65.60 -31.74
N HIS A 174 -31.32 -65.05 -32.96
CA HIS A 174 -32.27 -64.05 -33.47
C HIS A 174 -33.68 -64.62 -33.67
N ASN A 175 -33.89 -65.91 -33.41
CA ASN A 175 -35.18 -66.59 -33.55
C ASN A 175 -35.99 -66.68 -32.24
N VAL A 176 -35.46 -66.26 -31.08
CA VAL A 176 -36.20 -66.29 -29.82
C VAL A 176 -36.71 -64.89 -29.48
N SER A 177 -38.02 -64.70 -29.60
CA SER A 177 -38.66 -63.42 -29.26
C SER A 177 -38.92 -63.35 -27.74
N LEU A 178 -38.96 -62.14 -27.19
CA LEU A 178 -39.32 -61.91 -25.77
C LEU A 178 -40.75 -62.39 -25.43
N GLU A 179 -41.59 -62.66 -26.42
CA GLU A 179 -42.95 -63.20 -26.24
C GLU A 179 -42.93 -64.67 -25.80
N ASP A 180 -41.89 -65.43 -26.15
CA ASP A 180 -41.78 -66.87 -25.85
C ASP A 180 -41.31 -67.16 -24.40
N ILE A 181 -40.71 -66.18 -23.71
CA ILE A 181 -40.10 -66.36 -22.39
C ILE A 181 -41.05 -65.96 -21.23
N CYS A 182 -42.11 -65.19 -21.50
CA CYS A 182 -43.03 -64.72 -20.45
C CYS A 182 -44.28 -65.59 -20.27
N ILE A 183 -44.18 -66.69 -19.51
CA ILE A 183 -45.37 -67.32 -18.91
C ILE A 183 -45.77 -66.53 -17.65
N ILE A 184 -46.54 -65.46 -17.83
CA ILE A 184 -47.21 -64.79 -16.70
C ILE A 184 -48.44 -65.61 -16.32
N LYS A 185 -48.32 -66.45 -15.29
CA LYS A 185 -49.49 -67.09 -14.64
C LYS A 185 -50.31 -65.99 -13.94
N LYS A 186 -51.40 -65.53 -14.57
CA LYS A 186 -52.48 -64.84 -13.85
C LYS A 186 -53.18 -65.86 -12.93
N LYS A 187 -53.05 -65.67 -11.62
CA LYS A 187 -53.95 -66.28 -10.63
C LYS A 187 -55.28 -65.51 -10.66
N ASN A 188 -56.37 -66.22 -10.90
CA ASN A 188 -57.72 -65.79 -10.53
C ASN A 188 -57.90 -65.93 -9.02
#